data_AF-A0A5C7Z8E1-F1
#
_entry.id   AF-A0A5C7Z8E1-F1
#
_cell.length_a   1.000
_cell.length_b   1.000
_cell.length_c   1.000
_cell.angle_alpha   90.00
_cell.angle_beta   90.00
_cell.angle_gamma   90.00
#
_symmetry.space_group_name_H-M   'P 1'
#
loop_
_entity.id
_entity.type
_entity.pdbx_description
1 polymer ?
#
loop_
_entity_poly.entity_id
_entity_poly.type
_entity_poly.pdbx_seq_one_letter_code
_entity_poly.pdbx_strand_id
1 'polypeptide(L)'
;MKTVFRALGLVLFFVLAQVELNAQCAMCRTTLENNVSNGDIGIAAGINFGILYLFAAPYLIISLIAFFWYRTSKNAKRNQYV
;
A
#
# COMPACT_ATOMS: atom_id res chain seq x y z
N MET A 1 32.36 11.33 -14.24
CA MET A 1 32.68 11.43 -12.79
C MET A 1 31.66 12.25 -12.00
N LYS A 2 31.31 13.48 -12.41
CA LYS A 2 30.35 14.33 -11.68
C LYS A 2 28.92 13.74 -11.58
N THR A 3 28.45 13.05 -12.63
CA THR A 3 27.13 12.37 -12.64
C THR A 3 27.07 11.17 -11.70
N VAL A 4 28.16 10.38 -11.64
CA VAL A 4 28.30 9.26 -10.71
C VAL A 4 28.34 9.75 -9.26
N PHE A 5 29.05 10.86 -9.01
CA PHE A 5 29.11 11.45 -7.67
C PHE A 5 27.75 12.02 -7.21
N ARG A 6 26.98 12.62 -8.14
CA ARG A 6 25.60 13.07 -7.87
C ARG A 6 24.67 11.90 -7.61
N ALA A 7 24.79 10.81 -8.37
CA ALA A 7 24.00 9.59 -8.16
C ALA A 7 24.31 8.93 -6.82
N LEU A 8 25.60 8.82 -6.45
CA LEU A 8 26.04 8.32 -5.15
C LEU A 8 25.51 9.18 -4.00
N GLY A 9 25.56 10.51 -4.12
CA GLY A 9 25.01 11.42 -3.11
C GLY A 9 23.49 11.26 -2.95
N LEU A 10 22.76 11.05 -4.04
CA LEU A 10 21.31 10.83 -4.01
C LEU A 10 20.97 9.49 -3.34
N VAL A 11 21.68 8.42 -3.68
CA VAL A 11 21.51 7.10 -3.05
C VAL A 11 21.81 7.16 -1.56
N LEU A 12 22.90 7.84 -1.18
CA LEU A 12 23.27 8.02 0.23
C LEU A 12 22.20 8.81 1.00
N PHE A 13 21.63 9.86 0.39
CA PHE A 13 20.53 10.62 0.99
C PHE A 13 19.30 9.74 1.28
N PHE A 14 18.88 8.87 0.34
CA PHE A 14 17.75 7.97 0.57
C PHE A 14 18.02 6.88 1.61
N VAL A 15 19.26 6.40 1.72
CA VAL A 15 19.67 5.44 2.76
C VAL A 15 19.68 6.08 4.14
N LEU A 16 20.01 7.38 4.24
CA LEU A 16 20.04 8.11 5.51
C LEU A 16 18.67 8.70 5.87
N ALA A 17 17.80 8.94 4.90
CA ALA A 17 16.43 9.45 5.09
C ALA A 17 15.44 8.36 5.54
N GLN A 18 15.89 7.35 6.28
CA GLN A 18 15.02 6.37 6.92
C GLN A 18 14.27 7.07 8.07
N VAL A 19 13.18 7.75 7.73
CA VAL A 19 12.28 8.32 8.73
C VAL A 19 11.46 7.17 9.31
N GLU A 20 11.52 7.00 10.63
CA GLU A 20 10.59 6.13 11.34
C GLU A 20 9.17 6.59 11.05
N LEU A 21 8.45 5.83 10.23
CA LEU A 21 7.03 6.04 9.94
C LEU A 21 6.22 5.63 11.18
N ASN A 22 6.32 6.42 12.25
CA ASN A 22 5.34 6.42 13.32
C ASN A 22 3.98 6.72 12.67
N ALA A 23 3.02 5.79 12.81
CA ALA A 23 1.74 5.83 12.11
C ALA A 23 1.13 7.24 12.14
N GLN A 24 1.04 7.89 10.98
CA GLN A 24 0.63 9.29 10.85
C GLN A 24 -0.87 9.53 11.04
N CYS A 25 -1.63 8.48 11.38
CA CYS A 25 -3.04 8.62 11.72
C CYS A 25 -3.17 8.57 13.24
N ALA A 26 -3.41 9.73 13.87
CA ALA A 26 -3.70 9.83 15.31
C ALA A 26 -4.83 8.85 15.74
N MET A 27 -5.74 8.51 14.83
CA MET A 27 -6.79 7.50 15.02
C MET A 27 -6.26 6.07 15.27
N CYS A 28 -5.24 5.64 14.52
CA CYS A 28 -4.69 4.30 14.66
C CYS A 28 -3.93 4.15 15.99
N ARG A 29 -3.22 5.20 16.40
CA ARG A 29 -2.49 5.23 17.68
C ARG A 29 -3.43 5.19 18.88
N THR A 30 -4.45 6.05 18.93
CA THR A 30 -5.42 6.09 20.04
C THR A 30 -6.17 4.78 20.19
N THR A 31 -6.55 4.14 19.06
CA THR A 31 -7.23 2.84 19.10
C THR A 31 -6.31 1.76 19.66
N LEU A 32 -5.04 1.72 19.24
CA LEU A 32 -4.07 0.76 19.77
C LEU A 32 -3.78 0.97 21.26
N GLU A 33 -3.51 2.20 21.68
CA GLU A 33 -3.23 2.54 23.08
C GLU A 33 -4.43 2.18 23.98
N ASN A 34 -5.66 2.37 23.49
CA ASN A 34 -6.88 1.96 24.19
C ASN A 34 -7.03 0.43 24.25
N ASN A 35 -6.75 -0.32 23.19
CA ASN A 35 -6.85 -1.79 23.21
C ASN A 35 -5.79 -2.43 24.10
N VAL A 36 -4.55 -1.91 24.09
CA VAL A 36 -3.46 -2.36 24.98
C VAL A 36 -3.78 -2.02 26.44
N SER A 37 -4.29 -0.81 26.73
CA SER A 37 -4.69 -0.42 28.09
C SER A 37 -5.84 -1.26 28.66
N ASN A 38 -6.69 -1.81 27.79
CA ASN A 38 -7.79 -2.70 28.17
C ASN A 38 -7.39 -4.19 28.22
N GLY A 39 -6.11 -4.52 28.05
CA GLY A 39 -5.59 -5.89 28.16
C GLY A 39 -5.73 -6.74 26.89
N ASP A 40 -6.18 -6.17 25.77
CA ASP A 40 -6.31 -6.87 24.48
C ASP A 40 -5.08 -6.61 23.60
N ILE A 41 -4.01 -7.34 23.92
CA ILE A 41 -2.69 -7.24 23.28
C ILE A 41 -2.67 -7.90 21.88
N GLY A 42 -3.63 -8.78 21.58
CA GLY A 42 -3.70 -9.52 20.32
C GLY A 42 -3.98 -8.64 19.11
N ILE A 43 -4.75 -7.56 19.31
CA ILE A 43 -5.08 -6.60 18.26
C ILE A 43 -3.87 -5.71 17.90
N ALA A 44 -2.97 -5.46 18.85
CA ALA A 44 -1.77 -4.67 18.63
C ALA A 44 -0.74 -5.36 17.71
N ALA A 45 -0.64 -6.69 17.78
CA ALA A 45 0.28 -7.46 16.93
C ALA A 45 -0.18 -7.55 15.46
N GLY A 46 -1.49 -7.44 15.20
CA GLY A 46 -2.09 -7.66 13.87
C GLY A 46 -2.29 -6.41 13.01
N ILE A 47 -2.05 -5.20 13.53
CA ILE A 47 -2.46 -3.98 12.84
C ILE A 47 -1.67 -3.70 11.55
N ASN A 48 -0.41 -4.12 11.47
CA ASN A 48 0.37 -4.01 10.23
C ASN A 48 -0.27 -4.81 9.09
N PHE A 49 -0.84 -5.97 9.40
CA PHE A 49 -1.60 -6.75 8.44
C PHE A 49 -2.93 -6.06 8.08
N GLY A 50 -3.62 -5.47 9.06
CA GLY A 50 -4.84 -4.68 8.83
C GLY A 50 -4.63 -3.48 7.90
N ILE A 51 -3.54 -2.72 8.08
CA ILE A 51 -3.19 -1.59 7.22
C ILE A 51 -2.87 -2.06 5.81
N LEU A 52 -2.06 -3.11 5.65
CA LEU A 52 -1.75 -3.69 4.34
C LEU A 52 -3.01 -4.23 3.65
N TYR A 53 -3.91 -4.87 4.38
CA TYR A 53 -5.18 -5.37 3.86
C TYR A 53 -6.08 -4.24 3.34
N LEU A 54 -6.30 -3.20 4.16
CA LEU A 54 -7.11 -2.04 3.78
C LEU A 54 -6.50 -1.24 2.63
N PHE A 55 -5.17 -1.16 2.57
CA PHE A 55 -4.47 -0.51 1.45
C PHE A 55 -4.58 -1.33 0.16
N ALA A 56 -4.36 -2.65 0.20
CA ALA A 56 -4.34 -3.49 -0.99
C ALA A 56 -5.73 -3.79 -1.58
N ALA A 57 -6.75 -3.93 -0.73
CA ALA A 57 -8.12 -4.28 -1.13
C ALA A 57 -8.70 -3.40 -2.27
N PRO A 58 -8.67 -2.06 -2.21
CA PRO A 58 -9.23 -1.23 -3.28
C PRO A 58 -8.50 -1.42 -4.61
N TYR A 59 -7.17 -1.57 -4.61
CA TYR A 59 -6.41 -1.79 -5.83
C TYR A 59 -6.69 -3.15 -6.47
N LEU A 60 -6.85 -4.20 -5.65
CA LEU A 60 -7.20 -5.53 -6.14
C LEU A 60 -8.60 -5.56 -6.77
N ILE A 61 -9.58 -4.92 -6.13
CA ILE A 61 -10.95 -4.82 -6.64
C ILE A 61 -10.97 -4.09 -7.98
N ILE A 62 -10.31 -2.93 -8.07
CA ILE A 62 -10.24 -2.15 -9.32
C ILE A 62 -9.56 -2.95 -10.43
N SER A 63 -8.44 -3.62 -10.13
CA SER A 63 -7.71 -4.44 -11.10
C SER A 63 -8.55 -5.59 -11.63
N LEU A 64 -9.33 -6.25 -10.76
CA LEU A 64 -10.23 -7.33 -11.13
C LEU A 64 -11.33 -6.83 -12.09
N ILE A 65 -11.99 -5.72 -11.75
CA ILE A 65 -13.04 -5.10 -12.57
C ILE A 65 -12.46 -4.71 -13.94
N ALA A 66 -11.30 -4.05 -13.96
CA ALA A 66 -10.63 -3.63 -15.19
C ALA A 66 -10.29 -4.83 -16.09
N PHE A 67 -9.78 -5.92 -15.50
CA PHE A 67 -9.46 -7.15 -16.23
C PHE A 67 -10.69 -7.78 -16.89
N PHE A 68 -11.80 -7.93 -16.14
CA PHE A 68 -13.04 -8.48 -16.68
C PHE A 68 -13.66 -7.59 -17.75
N TRP A 69 -13.68 -6.27 -17.54
CA TRP A 69 -14.16 -5.33 -18.56
C TRP A 69 -13.32 -5.44 -19.83
N TYR A 70 -11.99 -5.39 -19.74
CA TYR A 70 -11.12 -5.49 -20.91
C TYR A 70 -11.38 -6.78 -21.70
N ARG A 71 -11.51 -7.92 -21.02
CA ARG A 71 -11.79 -9.21 -21.65
C ARG A 71 -13.14 -9.23 -22.37
N THR A 72 -14.19 -8.72 -21.73
CA THR A 72 -15.54 -8.65 -22.33
C THR A 72 -15.58 -7.67 -23.51
N SER A 73 -14.97 -6.50 -23.37
CA SER A 73 -14.92 -5.48 -24.45
C SER A 73 -14.17 -5.99 -25.68
N LYS A 74 -13.05 -6.71 -25.49
CA LYS A 74 -12.30 -7.32 -26.60
C LYS A 74 -13.11 -8.39 -27.33
N ASN A 75 -13.91 -9.18 -26.62
CA ASN A 75 -14.77 -10.20 -27.25
C ASN A 75 -15.97 -9.58 -27.96
N ALA A 76 -16.56 -8.52 -27.42
CA ALA A 76 -17.62 -7.77 -28.09
C ALA A 76 -17.15 -7.14 -29.41
N LYS A 77 -15.95 -6.53 -29.43
CA LYS A 77 -15.36 -5.98 -30.67
C LYS A 77 -15.07 -7.04 -31.73
N ARG A 78 -14.69 -8.25 -31.31
CA ARG A 78 -14.44 -9.38 -32.23
C ARG A 78 -15.73 -9.84 -32.90
N ASN A 79 -16.84 -9.98 -32.15
CA ASN A 79 -18.14 -10.40 -32.69
C ASN A 79 -18.81 -9.35 -33.59
N GLN A 80 -18.37 -8.09 -33.56
CA GLN A 80 -18.88 -7.04 -34.46
C GLN A 80 -18.19 -7.06 -35.84
N TYR A 81 -17.09 -7.81 -36.00
CA TYR A 81 -16.32 -7.94 -37.25
C TYR A 81 -16.53 -9.29 -37.97
N VAL A 82 -17.39 -10.16 -37.43
CA VAL A 82 -17.87 -11.41 -38.07
C VAL A 82 -19.34 -11.22 -38.42
#